data_AF-A0AAD7H1Y3-F1
#
_entry.id   AF-A0AAD7H1Y3-F1
#
_cell.length_a   1.000
_cell.length_b   1.000
_cell.length_c   1.000
_cell.angle_alpha   90.00
_cell.angle_beta   90.00
_cell.angle_gamma   90.00
#
_symmetry.space_group_name_H-M   'P 1'
#
loop_
_entity.id
_entity.type
_entity.pdbx_description
1 polymer ?
#
loop_
_entity_poly.entity_id
_entity_poly.type
_entity_poly.pdbx_seq_one_letter_code
_entity_poly.pdbx_strand_id
1 'polypeptide(L)'
;MSLRSHSGGSRRWNYFHSALELAIQRSAHKWKFEDFAECFPHYVEKDKDGAFQTFTQVADYIESATKRDLDDLFGVYDLQNKIDILDKLVSEAKARKASGDVVPNVWTEDLHPRSAICGRTIPTLEAQAKRLRDSVAKLEAENLVLLSDLEGKIKDTDALETRTLHILSNLEQTHEAWSDIPMDQVQGWTADAAEISAPTLRS
;
A
#
# COMPACT_ATOMS: atom_id res chain seq x y z
N MET A 1 17.94 -0.67 5.76
CA MET A 1 16.73 -1.33 6.28
C MET A 1 17.07 -2.79 6.58
N SER A 2 16.95 -3.15 7.86
CA SER A 2 16.85 -4.49 8.47
C SER A 2 17.92 -5.56 8.18
N LEU A 3 18.79 -5.75 9.18
CA LEU A 3 19.51 -6.98 9.48
C LEU A 3 18.52 -8.11 9.80
N ARG A 4 18.67 -9.29 9.19
CA ARG A 4 18.06 -10.56 9.67
C ARG A 4 19.16 -11.58 9.91
N SER A 5 19.51 -11.75 11.18
CA SER A 5 20.32 -12.84 11.69
C SER A 5 19.60 -14.18 11.46
N HIS A 6 20.32 -15.15 10.88
CA HIS A 6 19.82 -16.49 10.59
C HIS A 6 19.78 -17.36 11.86
N SER A 7 18.82 -17.04 12.74
CA SER A 7 18.27 -17.90 13.80
C SER A 7 16.73 -18.01 13.63
N GLY A 8 16.29 -18.05 12.37
CA GLY A 8 15.21 -17.20 11.87
C GLY A 8 13.78 -17.74 11.86
N GLY A 9 13.44 -18.73 12.70
CA GLY A 9 12.07 -19.26 12.81
C GLY A 9 11.29 -18.71 14.00
N SER A 10 9.96 -18.88 13.98
CA SER A 10 9.09 -18.56 15.12
C SER A 10 9.43 -19.39 16.36
N ARG A 11 8.92 -18.97 17.53
CA ARG A 11 9.07 -19.73 18.77
C ARG A 11 8.53 -21.15 18.62
N ARG A 12 7.42 -21.30 17.90
CA ARG A 12 6.80 -22.61 17.62
C ARG A 12 7.68 -23.48 16.71
N TRP A 13 8.29 -22.91 15.68
CA TRP A 13 9.26 -23.62 14.84
C TRP A 13 10.43 -24.15 15.66
N ASN A 14 11.02 -23.32 16.51
CA ASN A 14 12.17 -23.72 17.32
C ASN A 14 11.83 -24.87 18.28
N TYR A 15 10.63 -24.86 18.89
CA TYR A 15 10.18 -25.99 19.72
C TYR A 15 9.92 -27.25 18.90
N PHE A 16 9.27 -27.12 17.75
CA PHE A 16 9.01 -28.25 16.87
C PHE A 16 10.31 -28.90 16.39
N HIS A 17 11.23 -28.09 15.87
CA HIS A 17 12.52 -28.54 15.35
C HIS A 17 13.39 -29.18 16.45
N SER A 18 13.51 -28.54 17.61
CA SER A 18 14.32 -29.08 18.72
C SER A 18 13.75 -30.39 19.29
N ALA A 19 12.42 -30.50 19.41
CA ALA A 19 11.79 -31.74 19.86
C ALA A 19 12.00 -32.89 18.86
N LEU A 20 11.92 -32.59 17.56
CA LEU A 20 12.16 -33.57 16.51
C LEU A 20 13.63 -34.00 16.47
N GLU A 21 14.56 -33.05 16.56
CA GLU A 21 15.99 -33.34 16.57
C GLU A 21 16.37 -34.25 17.75
N LEU A 22 15.80 -33.98 18.94
CA LEU A 22 15.95 -34.84 20.11
C LEU A 22 15.36 -36.24 19.88
N ALA A 23 14.22 -36.34 19.20
CA ALA A 23 13.61 -37.63 18.88
C ALA A 23 14.47 -38.45 17.90
N ILE A 24 15.05 -37.80 16.88
CA ILE A 24 15.97 -38.44 15.94
C ILE A 24 17.18 -39.00 16.69
N GLN A 25 17.84 -38.18 17.50
CA GLN A 25 18.99 -38.60 18.31
C GLN A 25 18.63 -39.79 19.22
N ARG A 26 17.51 -39.71 19.93
CA ARG A 26 17.07 -40.81 20.80
C ARG A 26 16.73 -42.08 20.04
N SER A 27 16.20 -41.96 18.81
CA SER A 27 15.84 -43.12 17.98
C SER A 27 17.07 -43.81 17.40
N ALA A 28 18.05 -43.04 16.91
CA ALA A 28 19.28 -43.55 16.33
C ALA A 28 20.16 -44.25 17.38
N HIS A 29 20.14 -43.77 18.63
CA HIS A 29 20.96 -44.29 19.74
C HIS A 29 20.15 -45.11 20.76
N LYS A 30 18.95 -45.58 20.40
CA LYS A 30 18.08 -46.35 21.32
C LYS A 30 18.65 -47.72 21.70
N TRP A 31 19.36 -48.33 20.76
CA TRP A 31 19.95 -49.65 20.82
C TRP A 31 21.41 -49.50 21.25
N LYS A 32 21.86 -50.36 22.16
CA LYS A 32 23.21 -50.33 22.71
C LYS A 32 24.10 -51.30 21.95
N PHE A 33 25.41 -51.12 22.13
CA PHE A 33 26.38 -52.09 21.62
C PHE A 33 26.18 -53.50 22.22
N GLU A 34 25.63 -53.60 23.43
CA GLU A 34 25.24 -54.86 24.07
C GLU A 34 24.20 -55.61 23.21
N ASP A 35 23.14 -54.93 22.78
CA ASP A 35 22.10 -55.49 21.91
C ASP A 35 22.68 -55.93 20.56
N PHE A 36 23.63 -55.16 20.03
CA PHE A 36 24.35 -55.49 18.80
C PHE A 36 25.22 -56.74 18.97
N ALA A 37 25.92 -56.88 20.10
CA ALA A 37 26.77 -58.02 20.40
C ALA A 37 25.98 -59.31 20.60
N GLU A 38 24.78 -59.24 21.18
CA GLU A 38 23.86 -60.37 21.28
C GLU A 38 23.40 -60.87 19.91
N CYS A 39 23.21 -59.96 18.94
CA CYS A 39 22.77 -60.32 17.59
C CYS A 39 23.92 -60.80 16.69
N PHE A 40 25.16 -60.36 16.94
CA PHE A 40 26.34 -60.67 16.13
C PHE A 40 27.54 -61.19 16.97
N PRO A 41 27.37 -62.26 17.77
CA PRO A 41 28.38 -62.68 18.74
C PRO A 41 29.70 -63.09 18.09
N HIS A 42 29.65 -63.87 17.01
CA HIS A 42 30.85 -64.33 16.30
C HIS A 42 31.65 -63.21 15.63
N TYR A 43 31.01 -62.09 15.30
CA TYR A 43 31.70 -60.93 14.72
C TYR A 43 32.43 -60.15 15.81
N VAL A 44 31.76 -59.90 16.94
CA VAL A 44 32.33 -59.20 18.10
C VAL A 44 33.48 -59.99 18.73
N GLU A 45 33.39 -61.32 18.77
CA GLU A 45 34.47 -62.19 19.25
C GLU A 45 35.73 -62.12 18.39
N LYS A 46 35.59 -61.95 17.07
CA LYS A 46 36.72 -61.87 16.13
C LYS A 46 37.35 -60.49 16.07
N ASP A 47 36.53 -59.44 16.04
CA ASP A 47 36.98 -58.06 15.91
C ASP A 47 36.00 -57.12 16.63
N LYS A 48 36.26 -56.92 17.92
CA LYS A 48 35.45 -56.05 18.78
C LYS A 48 35.51 -54.58 18.35
N ASP A 49 36.69 -54.13 17.92
CA ASP A 49 36.91 -52.72 17.55
C ASP A 49 36.22 -52.41 16.22
N GLY A 50 36.33 -53.29 15.22
CA GLY A 50 35.61 -53.17 13.96
C GLY A 50 34.09 -53.27 14.13
N ALA A 51 33.62 -54.17 15.00
CA ALA A 51 32.20 -54.27 15.34
C ALA A 51 31.65 -53.00 16.01
N PHE A 52 32.41 -52.40 16.92
CA PHE A 52 32.04 -51.15 17.59
C PHE A 52 32.02 -49.95 16.63
N GLN A 53 33.01 -49.87 15.73
CA GLN A 53 33.05 -48.87 14.68
C GLN A 53 31.86 -49.01 13.73
N THR A 54 31.52 -50.23 13.32
CA THR A 54 30.37 -50.52 12.46
C THR A 54 29.07 -50.08 13.14
N PHE A 55 28.88 -50.43 14.42
CA PHE A 55 27.73 -50.01 15.21
C PHE A 55 27.55 -48.49 15.24
N THR A 56 28.63 -47.77 15.59
CA THR A 56 28.62 -46.30 15.65
C THR A 56 28.32 -45.69 14.28
N GLN A 57 28.94 -46.22 13.22
CA GLN A 57 28.72 -45.75 11.86
C GLN A 57 27.27 -45.93 11.41
N VAL A 58 26.62 -47.04 11.77
CA VAL A 58 25.21 -47.27 11.45
C VAL A 58 24.31 -46.29 12.21
N ALA A 59 24.58 -46.05 13.50
CA ALA A 59 23.82 -45.08 14.29
C ALA A 59 23.94 -43.65 13.72
N ASP A 60 25.16 -43.21 13.41
CA ASP A 60 25.43 -41.90 12.80
C ASP A 60 24.82 -41.78 11.39
N TYR A 61 24.85 -42.86 10.61
CA TYR A 61 24.21 -42.90 9.31
C TYR A 61 22.69 -42.76 9.41
N ILE A 62 22.05 -43.48 10.34
CA ILE A 62 20.60 -43.37 10.57
C ILE A 62 20.23 -41.95 10.97
N GLU A 63 20.97 -41.34 11.90
CA GLU A 63 20.74 -39.96 12.32
C GLU A 63 20.87 -38.98 11.16
N SER A 64 21.98 -39.05 10.40
CA SER A 64 22.25 -38.13 9.29
C SER A 64 21.34 -38.35 8.08
N ALA A 65 20.95 -39.58 7.76
CA ALA A 65 19.98 -39.87 6.71
C ALA A 65 18.60 -39.34 7.08
N THR A 66 18.12 -39.62 8.31
CA THR A 66 16.82 -39.15 8.79
C THR A 66 16.75 -37.62 8.82
N LYS A 67 17.81 -36.95 9.26
CA LYS A 67 17.90 -35.47 9.24
C LYS A 67 17.77 -34.93 7.82
N ARG A 68 18.53 -35.47 6.86
CA ARG A 68 18.46 -35.03 5.45
C ARG A 68 17.08 -35.23 4.85
N ASP A 69 16.48 -36.40 5.03
CA ASP A 69 15.15 -36.70 4.49
C ASP A 69 14.08 -35.76 5.06
N LEU A 70 14.20 -35.38 6.33
CA LEU A 70 13.30 -34.41 6.97
C LEU A 70 13.55 -32.99 6.50
N ASP A 71 14.79 -32.58 6.31
CA ASP A 71 15.12 -31.26 5.76
C ASP A 71 14.56 -31.11 4.33
N ASP A 72 14.67 -32.15 3.51
CA ASP A 72 14.05 -32.20 2.18
C ASP A 72 12.52 -32.08 2.29
N LEU A 73 11.90 -32.80 3.22
CA LEU A 73 10.46 -32.71 3.49
C LEU A 73 10.05 -31.30 3.92
N PHE A 74 10.85 -30.65 4.78
CA PHE A 74 10.60 -29.29 5.24
C PHE A 74 10.66 -28.29 4.09
N GLY A 75 11.60 -28.49 3.16
CA GLY A 75 11.69 -27.71 1.92
C GLY A 75 10.46 -27.90 1.03
N VAL A 76 10.07 -29.14 0.75
CA VAL A 76 8.91 -29.46 -0.13
C VAL A 76 7.61 -28.86 0.41
N TYR A 77 7.39 -28.94 1.71
CA TYR A 77 6.14 -28.46 2.32
C TYR A 77 6.22 -27.02 2.83
N ASP A 78 7.34 -26.32 2.67
CA ASP A 78 7.56 -24.97 3.22
C ASP A 78 7.15 -24.89 4.71
N LEU A 79 7.56 -25.91 5.48
CA LEU A 79 6.98 -26.18 6.78
C LEU A 79 7.28 -25.06 7.79
N GLN A 80 8.50 -24.52 7.76
CA GLN A 80 8.91 -23.43 8.62
C GLN A 80 8.01 -22.21 8.45
N ASN A 81 7.77 -21.77 7.20
CA ASN A 81 6.91 -20.63 6.93
C ASN A 81 5.46 -20.88 7.37
N LYS A 82 4.92 -22.09 7.13
CA LYS A 82 3.55 -22.44 7.56
C LYS A 82 3.42 -22.44 9.08
N ILE A 83 4.40 -22.97 9.81
CA ILE A 83 4.43 -22.94 11.27
C ILE A 83 4.57 -21.50 11.79
N ASP A 84 5.38 -20.66 11.13
CA ASP A 84 5.55 -19.26 11.47
C ASP A 84 4.27 -18.44 11.24
N ILE A 85 3.56 -18.69 10.13
CA ILE A 85 2.24 -18.10 9.86
C ILE A 85 1.26 -18.50 10.98
N LEU A 86 1.25 -19.78 11.36
CA LEU A 86 0.38 -20.25 12.44
C LEU A 86 0.72 -19.56 13.78
N ASP A 87 1.99 -19.38 14.11
CA ASP A 87 2.40 -18.70 15.34
C ASP A 87 1.97 -17.23 15.37
N LYS A 88 2.07 -16.54 14.22
CA LYS A 88 1.56 -15.17 14.04
C LYS A 88 0.04 -15.12 14.24
N LEU A 89 -0.72 -15.99 13.56
CA LEU A 89 -2.18 -16.04 13.66
C LEU A 89 -2.65 -16.28 15.10
N VAL A 90 -1.99 -17.19 15.83
CA VAL A 90 -2.30 -17.46 17.25
C VAL A 90 -1.97 -16.25 18.11
N SER A 91 -0.86 -15.57 17.85
CA SER A 91 -0.45 -14.38 18.59
C SER A 91 -1.41 -13.21 18.36
N GLU A 92 -1.83 -12.98 17.12
CA GLU A 92 -2.85 -11.99 16.79
C GLU A 92 -4.19 -12.31 17.43
N ALA A 93 -4.64 -13.56 17.39
CA ALA A 93 -5.90 -13.97 18.01
C ALA A 93 -5.89 -13.76 19.53
N LYS A 94 -4.76 -14.06 20.20
CA LYS A 94 -4.57 -13.77 21.62
C LYS A 94 -4.61 -12.26 21.91
N ALA A 95 -3.97 -11.45 21.07
CA ALA A 95 -3.98 -10.00 21.19
C ALA A 95 -5.40 -9.42 21.03
N ARG A 96 -6.16 -9.86 20.02
CA ARG A 96 -7.56 -9.45 19.81
C ARG A 96 -8.44 -9.82 21.00
N LYS A 97 -8.31 -11.05 21.51
CA LYS A 97 -9.02 -11.48 22.72
C LYS A 97 -8.68 -10.62 23.93
N ALA A 98 -7.43 -10.22 24.10
CA ALA A 98 -7.01 -9.34 25.20
C ALA A 98 -7.56 -7.91 25.04
N SER A 99 -7.71 -7.42 23.81
CA SER A 99 -8.30 -6.10 23.52
C SER A 99 -9.83 -6.06 23.62
N GLY A 100 -10.51 -7.20 23.80
CA GLY A 100 -11.97 -7.28 23.86
C GLY A 100 -12.66 -7.26 22.49
N ASP A 101 -11.91 -7.19 21.39
CA ASP A 101 -12.42 -7.26 20.01
C ASP A 101 -12.68 -8.73 19.62
N VAL A 102 -13.74 -9.30 20.21
CA VAL A 102 -14.16 -10.67 19.94
C VAL A 102 -15.13 -10.68 18.78
N VAL A 103 -14.59 -10.78 17.57
CA VAL A 103 -15.39 -11.11 16.38
C VAL A 103 -15.89 -12.56 16.53
N PRO A 104 -17.20 -12.83 16.35
CA PRO A 104 -17.72 -14.19 16.40
C PRO A 104 -17.01 -15.08 15.37
N ASN A 105 -16.57 -16.26 15.80
CA ASN A 105 -15.87 -17.19 14.92
C ASN A 105 -16.86 -17.72 13.86
N VAL A 106 -16.66 -17.31 12.62
CA VAL A 106 -17.48 -17.72 11.47
C VAL A 106 -17.06 -19.10 10.95
N TRP A 107 -15.87 -19.60 11.34
CA TRP A 107 -15.37 -20.86 10.84
C TRP A 107 -16.05 -22.06 11.51
N THR A 108 -16.59 -22.95 10.68
CA THR A 108 -17.13 -24.27 11.05
C THR A 108 -16.58 -25.32 10.06
N GLU A 109 -16.54 -26.59 10.47
CA GLU A 109 -16.06 -27.67 9.59
C GLU A 109 -16.92 -27.78 8.31
N ASP A 110 -18.24 -27.60 8.43
CA ASP A 110 -19.20 -27.59 7.31
C ASP A 110 -19.46 -26.18 6.74
N LEU A 111 -18.45 -25.31 6.70
CA LEU A 111 -18.63 -23.95 6.19
C LEU A 111 -19.02 -23.98 4.70
N HIS A 112 -20.24 -23.54 4.39
CA HIS A 112 -20.72 -23.47 3.02
C HIS A 112 -19.78 -22.59 2.16
N PRO A 113 -19.38 -23.01 0.94
CA PRO A 113 -18.40 -22.28 0.12
C PRO A 113 -18.75 -20.80 -0.09
N ARG A 114 -20.04 -20.50 -0.26
CA ARG A 114 -20.55 -19.13 -0.36
C ARG A 114 -20.20 -18.29 0.87
N SER A 115 -20.33 -18.84 2.08
CA SER A 115 -20.01 -18.15 3.33
C SER A 115 -18.50 -17.89 3.45
N ALA A 116 -17.67 -18.85 3.04
CA ALA A 116 -16.22 -18.68 3.00
C ALA A 116 -15.79 -17.57 2.02
N ILE A 117 -16.38 -17.55 0.82
CA ILE A 117 -16.14 -16.50 -0.17
C ILE A 117 -16.59 -15.14 0.38
N CYS A 118 -17.82 -15.06 0.90
CA CYS A 118 -18.36 -13.83 1.48
C CYS A 118 -17.46 -13.28 2.59
N GLY A 119 -16.96 -14.12 3.50
CA GLY A 119 -16.05 -13.71 4.57
C GLY A 119 -14.77 -13.04 4.06
N ARG A 120 -14.29 -13.43 2.87
CA ARG A 120 -13.12 -12.81 2.23
C ARG A 120 -13.48 -11.59 1.38
N THR A 121 -14.58 -11.65 0.64
CA THR A 121 -14.94 -10.61 -0.33
C THR A 121 -15.57 -9.39 0.32
N ILE A 122 -16.40 -9.57 1.36
CA ILE A 122 -17.13 -8.46 2.01
C ILE A 122 -16.17 -7.39 2.54
N PRO A 123 -15.12 -7.70 3.33
CA PRO A 123 -14.20 -6.68 3.83
C PRO A 123 -13.50 -5.89 2.70
N THR A 124 -13.19 -6.58 1.59
CA THR A 124 -12.58 -5.94 0.42
C THR A 124 -13.57 -5.00 -0.27
N LEU A 125 -14.82 -5.42 -0.43
CA LEU A 125 -15.89 -4.62 -1.02
C LEU A 125 -16.23 -3.41 -0.14
N GLU A 126 -16.27 -3.56 1.18
CA GLU A 126 -16.49 -2.47 2.12
C GLU A 126 -15.37 -1.43 2.03
N ALA A 127 -14.11 -1.85 1.96
CA ALA A 127 -12.97 -0.96 1.78
C ALA A 127 -13.03 -0.18 0.45
N GLN A 128 -13.41 -0.84 -0.65
CA GLN A 128 -13.59 -0.17 -1.95
C GLN A 128 -14.79 0.78 -1.94
N ALA A 129 -15.90 0.38 -1.34
CA ALA A 129 -17.09 1.22 -1.21
C ALA A 129 -16.77 2.49 -0.39
N LYS A 130 -16.01 2.36 0.69
CA LYS A 130 -15.52 3.51 1.47
C LYS A 130 -14.68 4.44 0.60
N ARG A 131 -13.67 3.91 -0.10
CA ARG A 131 -12.81 4.68 -1.00
C ARG A 131 -13.61 5.44 -2.08
N LEU A 132 -14.61 4.79 -2.67
CA LEU A 132 -15.45 5.41 -3.69
C LEU A 132 -16.30 6.55 -3.10
N ARG A 133 -16.89 6.35 -1.93
CA ARG A 133 -17.63 7.41 -1.22
C ARG A 133 -16.74 8.60 -0.90
N ASP A 134 -15.52 8.36 -0.42
CA ASP A 134 -14.55 9.42 -0.14
C ASP A 134 -14.18 10.18 -1.42
N SER A 135 -14.04 9.48 -2.56
CA SER A 135 -13.77 10.10 -3.86
C SER A 135 -14.94 10.95 -4.36
N VAL A 136 -16.17 10.49 -4.19
CA VAL A 136 -17.39 11.23 -4.57
C VAL A 136 -17.50 12.49 -3.72
N ALA A 137 -17.35 12.39 -2.41
CA ALA A 137 -17.40 13.54 -1.51
C ALA A 137 -16.34 14.60 -1.86
N LYS A 138 -15.14 14.17 -2.26
CA LYS A 138 -14.09 15.06 -2.73
C LYS A 138 -14.47 15.79 -4.02
N LEU A 139 -14.99 15.06 -5.01
CA LEU A 139 -15.43 15.64 -6.29
C LEU A 139 -16.62 16.59 -6.11
N GLU A 140 -17.56 16.26 -5.24
CA GLU A 140 -18.69 17.14 -4.89
C GLU A 140 -18.19 18.44 -4.26
N ALA A 141 -17.23 18.37 -3.34
CA ALA A 141 -16.62 19.56 -2.74
C ALA A 141 -15.88 20.43 -3.77
N GLU A 142 -15.12 19.81 -4.68
CA GLU A 142 -14.44 20.52 -5.77
C GLU A 142 -15.44 21.19 -6.73
N ASN A 143 -16.52 20.49 -7.09
CA ASN A 143 -17.58 21.06 -7.95
C ASN A 143 -18.27 22.26 -7.29
N LEU A 144 -18.52 22.22 -5.99
CA LEU A 144 -19.12 23.35 -5.28
C LEU A 144 -18.22 24.60 -5.33
N VAL A 145 -16.91 24.41 -5.17
CA VAL A 145 -15.94 25.51 -5.30
C VAL A 145 -15.93 26.06 -6.72
N LEU A 146 -15.88 25.18 -7.73
CA LEU A 146 -15.89 25.60 -9.14
C LEU A 146 -17.17 26.33 -9.55
N LEU A 147 -18.33 25.89 -9.04
CA LEU A 147 -19.61 26.57 -9.28
C LEU A 147 -19.61 27.98 -8.68
N SER A 148 -19.13 28.13 -7.44
CA SER A 148 -18.96 29.43 -6.79
C SER A 148 -18.04 30.36 -7.60
N ASP A 149 -16.92 29.83 -8.11
CA ASP A 149 -15.99 30.60 -8.95
C ASP A 149 -16.62 31.02 -10.28
N LEU A 150 -17.41 30.15 -10.91
CA LEU A 150 -18.12 30.45 -12.15
C LEU A 150 -19.16 31.55 -11.93
N GLU A 151 -19.97 31.46 -10.87
CA GLU A 151 -20.94 32.50 -10.52
C GLU A 151 -20.27 33.85 -10.25
N GLY A 152 -19.09 33.85 -9.61
CA GLY A 152 -18.27 35.04 -9.43
C GLY A 152 -17.86 35.65 -10.77
N LYS A 153 -17.31 34.83 -11.68
CA LYS A 153 -16.87 35.30 -13.01
C LYS A 153 -18.02 35.79 -13.88
N ILE A 154 -19.20 35.19 -13.79
CA ILE A 154 -20.40 35.66 -14.52
C ILE A 154 -20.74 37.07 -14.05
N LYS A 155 -20.83 37.30 -12.73
CA LYS A 155 -21.10 38.63 -12.16
C LYS A 155 -20.06 39.67 -12.56
N ASP A 156 -18.78 39.29 -12.53
CA ASP A 156 -17.70 40.19 -12.96
C ASP A 156 -17.80 40.54 -14.44
N THR A 157 -18.19 39.58 -15.28
CA THR A 157 -18.39 39.79 -16.73
C THR A 157 -19.58 40.72 -16.99
N ASP A 158 -20.72 40.51 -16.31
CA ASP A 158 -21.91 41.35 -16.44
C ASP A 158 -21.61 42.81 -16.01
N ALA A 159 -20.82 42.98 -14.95
CA ALA A 159 -20.40 44.30 -14.47
C ALA A 159 -19.46 44.99 -15.47
N LEU A 160 -18.53 44.24 -16.08
CA LEU A 160 -17.64 44.74 -17.12
C LEU A 160 -18.42 45.13 -18.38
N GLU A 161 -19.36 44.31 -18.83
CA GLU A 161 -20.19 44.58 -20.00
C GLU A 161 -21.03 45.84 -19.79
N THR A 162 -21.66 45.99 -18.63
CA THR A 162 -22.41 47.20 -18.27
C THR A 162 -21.52 48.44 -18.32
N ARG A 163 -20.29 48.35 -17.82
CA ARG A 163 -19.32 49.45 -17.85
C ARG A 163 -18.88 49.78 -19.28
N THR A 164 -18.65 48.77 -20.11
CA THR A 164 -18.26 48.95 -21.52
C THR A 164 -19.39 49.61 -22.30
N LEU A 165 -20.63 49.17 -22.13
CA LEU A 165 -21.81 49.81 -22.74
C LEU A 165 -21.96 51.27 -22.32
N HIS A 166 -21.73 51.58 -21.04
CA HIS A 166 -21.74 52.95 -20.56
C HIS A 166 -20.65 53.82 -21.22
N ILE A 167 -19.43 53.29 -21.34
CA ILE A 167 -18.34 54.01 -22.02
C ILE A 167 -18.66 54.22 -23.51
N LEU A 168 -19.19 53.21 -24.20
CA LEU A 168 -19.60 53.32 -25.59
C LEU A 168 -20.69 54.37 -25.79
N SER A 169 -21.71 54.39 -24.93
CA SER A 169 -22.76 55.41 -24.95
C SER A 169 -22.20 56.82 -24.75
N ASN A 170 -21.27 57.00 -23.82
CA ASN A 170 -20.61 58.29 -23.63
C ASN A 170 -19.81 58.69 -24.87
N LEU A 171 -19.12 57.75 -25.53
CA LEU A 171 -18.34 58.00 -26.74
C LEU A 171 -19.27 58.41 -27.90
N GLU A 172 -20.38 57.70 -28.08
CA GLU A 172 -21.40 58.03 -29.08
C GLU A 172 -21.97 59.44 -28.87
N GLN A 173 -22.30 59.79 -27.61
CA GLN A 173 -22.75 61.14 -27.27
C GLN A 173 -21.68 62.21 -27.55
N THR A 174 -20.41 61.94 -27.24
CA THR A 174 -19.32 62.88 -27.56
C THR A 174 -19.10 63.01 -29.06
N HIS A 175 -19.28 61.93 -29.82
CA HIS A 175 -19.15 61.94 -31.27
C HIS A 175 -20.29 62.76 -31.91
N GLU A 176 -21.53 62.54 -31.48
CA GLU A 176 -22.69 63.35 -31.90
C GLU A 176 -22.45 64.84 -31.61
N ALA A 177 -22.08 65.17 -30.36
CA ALA A 177 -21.77 66.54 -29.96
C ALA A 177 -20.63 67.15 -30.77
N TRP A 178 -19.63 66.37 -31.16
CA TRP A 178 -18.53 66.81 -32.02
C TRP A 178 -18.98 67.02 -33.47
N SER A 179 -19.87 66.17 -33.99
CA SER A 179 -20.40 66.29 -35.35
C SER A 179 -21.32 67.49 -35.55
N ASP A 180 -21.97 67.94 -34.47
CA ASP A 180 -22.82 69.13 -34.45
C ASP A 180 -22.02 70.44 -34.37
N ILE A 181 -20.70 70.39 -34.16
CA ILE A 181 -19.87 71.59 -34.14
C ILE A 181 -19.73 72.13 -35.57
N PRO A 182 -20.11 73.40 -35.82
CA PRO A 182 -19.98 74.01 -37.13
C PRO A 182 -18.50 74.08 -37.55
N MET A 183 -18.14 73.28 -38.55
CA MET A 183 -16.74 73.15 -39.00
C MET A 183 -16.20 74.47 -39.60
N ASP A 184 -17.08 75.35 -40.04
CA ASP A 184 -16.79 76.71 -40.50
C ASP A 184 -16.31 77.62 -39.34
N GLN A 185 -16.90 77.51 -38.15
CA GLN A 185 -16.46 78.24 -36.96
C GLN A 185 -15.13 77.70 -36.42
N VAL A 186 -14.92 76.38 -36.49
CA VAL A 186 -13.64 75.76 -36.08
C VAL A 186 -12.50 76.18 -37.02
N GLN A 187 -12.76 76.24 -38.32
CA GLN A 187 -11.81 76.76 -39.32
C GLN A 187 -11.53 78.26 -39.11
N GLY A 188 -12.54 79.05 -38.75
CA GLY A 188 -12.36 80.45 -38.35
C GLY A 188 -11.48 80.60 -37.11
N TRP A 189 -11.74 79.85 -36.04
CA TRP A 189 -10.92 79.89 -34.81
C TRP A 189 -9.49 79.39 -35.01
N THR A 190 -9.28 78.43 -35.90
CA THR A 190 -7.91 77.98 -36.26
C THR A 190 -7.18 78.99 -37.11
N ALA A 191 -7.87 79.72 -38.00
CA ALA A 191 -7.28 80.85 -38.73
C ALA A 191 -6.93 82.00 -37.77
N ASP A 192 -7.83 82.39 -36.87
CA ASP A 192 -7.59 83.46 -35.88
C ASP A 192 -6.43 83.11 -34.92
N ALA A 193 -6.36 81.86 -34.44
CA ALA A 193 -5.25 81.40 -33.59
C ALA A 193 -3.92 81.32 -34.35
N ALA A 194 -3.93 80.98 -35.64
CA ALA A 194 -2.75 80.99 -36.50
C ALA A 194 -2.27 82.44 -36.78
N GLU A 195 -3.19 83.38 -36.96
CA GLU A 195 -2.86 84.80 -37.12
C GLU A 195 -2.31 85.44 -35.83
N ILE A 196 -2.84 85.08 -34.65
CA ILE A 196 -2.34 85.55 -33.34
C ILE A 196 -0.96 84.98 -33.01
N SER A 197 -0.64 83.78 -33.48
CA SER A 197 0.66 83.13 -33.27
C SER A 197 1.70 83.46 -34.37
N ALA A 198 1.28 84.06 -35.48
CA ALA A 198 2.19 84.57 -36.50
C ALA A 198 2.93 85.80 -35.96
N PRO A 199 4.28 85.79 -35.87
CA PRO A 199 5.03 86.93 -35.36
C PRO A 199 4.87 88.13 -36.29
N THR A 200 4.34 89.24 -35.77
CA THR A 200 4.25 90.52 -36.48
C THR A 200 5.67 91.06 -36.73
N LEU A 201 6.23 90.81 -37.90
CA LEU A 201 7.42 91.52 -38.39
C LEU A 201 7.01 92.98 -38.68
N ARG A 202 7.30 93.88 -37.73
CA ARG A 202 7.25 95.33 -37.94
C ARG A 202 8.50 95.75 -38.75
N SER A 203 8.28 96.35 -39.92
CA SER A 203 9.20 97.29 -40.59
C SER A 203 8.71 98.71 -40.36
#